data_AF-A0A3C0K9X9-F1
#
_entry.id   AF-A0A3C0K9X9-F1
#
_cell.length_a   1.000
_cell.length_b   1.000
_cell.length_c   1.000
_cell.angle_alpha   90.00
_cell.angle_beta   90.00
_cell.angle_gamma   90.00
#
_symmetry.space_group_name_H-M   'P 1'
#
loop_
_entity.id
_entity.type
_entity.pdbx_description
1 polymer ?
#
loop_
_entity_poly.entity_id
_entity_poly.type
_entity_poly.pdbx_seq_one_letter_code
_entity_poly.pdbx_strand_id
1 'polypeptide(L)' 'MDLSMNLKAVVAQRLIKSVRGSMAPAMEVMLLTPFVSELIQKGEIDEIKTAIARSGEQGMCTFDQSLFELYEHGT' A
#
# COMPACT_ATOMS: atom_id res chain seq x y z
N MET A 1 15.42 -0.89 14.61
CA MET A 1 16.37 -0.27 13.66
C MET A 1 16.61 -1.13 12.42
N ASP A 2 16.84 -2.45 12.55
CA ASP A 2 17.16 -3.33 11.39
C ASP A 2 16.10 -3.37 10.28
N LEU A 3 14.81 -3.24 10.63
CA LEU A 3 13.74 -3.29 9.66
C LEU A 3 13.85 -2.16 8.62
N SER A 4 14.23 -0.95 9.03
CA SER A 4 14.39 0.19 8.12
C SER A 4 15.52 0.01 7.10
N MET A 5 16.53 -0.82 7.40
CA MET A 5 17.67 -1.05 6.50
C MET A 5 17.46 -2.25 5.57
N ASN A 6 16.67 -3.24 6.00
CA ASN A 6 16.52 -4.51 5.29
C ASN A 6 15.19 -4.66 4.55
N LEU A 7 14.13 -3.94 4.96
CA LEU A 7 12.85 -3.98 4.28
C LEU A 7 12.99 -3.43 2.85
N LYS A 8 12.27 -4.01 1.88
CA LYS A 8 12.23 -3.49 0.50
C LYS A 8 10.84 -3.00 0.12
N ALA A 9 9.84 -3.76 0.53
CA ALA A 9 8.45 -3.40 0.36
C ALA A 9 7.60 -4.18 1.36
N VAL A 10 6.39 -3.69 1.60
CA VAL A 10 5.29 -4.41 2.23
C VAL A 10 4.15 -4.45 1.23
N VAL A 11 3.63 -5.64 0.97
CA VAL A 11 2.44 -5.87 0.15
C VAL A 11 1.41 -6.53 1.04
N ALA A 12 0.30 -5.85 1.27
CA ALA A 12 -0.84 -6.38 1.99
C ALA A 12 -1.97 -6.66 0.99
N GLN A 13 -2.51 -7.87 1.02
CA GLN A 13 -3.57 -8.30 0.09
C GLN A 13 -4.81 -8.77 0.87
N ARG A 14 -5.98 -8.37 0.38
CA ARG A 14 -7.28 -8.89 0.82
C ARG A 14 -8.06 -9.35 -0.40
N LEU A 15 -8.51 -10.60 -0.38
CA LEU A 15 -9.40 -11.12 -1.41
C LEU A 15 -10.84 -10.72 -1.10
N ILE A 16 -11.46 -9.98 -2.01
CA ILE A 16 -12.85 -9.53 -1.91
C ILE A 16 -13.68 -10.15 -3.04
N LYS A 17 -14.98 -10.32 -2.80
CA LYS A 17 -15.88 -10.80 -3.84
C LYS A 17 -16.09 -9.71 -4.88
N SER A 18 -15.86 -10.06 -6.13
CA SER A 18 -16.10 -9.24 -7.31
C SER A 18 -17.58 -9.32 -7.72
N VAL A 19 -18.08 -8.28 -8.40
CA VAL A 19 -19.45 -8.27 -8.96
C VAL A 19 -19.66 -9.35 -10.03
N ARG A 20 -18.56 -9.89 -10.57
CA ARG A 20 -18.53 -10.98 -11.56
C ARG A 20 -18.52 -12.37 -10.92
N GLY A 21 -18.64 -12.45 -9.60
CA GLY A 21 -18.62 -13.72 -8.84
C GLY A 21 -17.23 -14.32 -8.65
N SER A 22 -16.16 -13.63 -9.09
CA SER A 22 -14.77 -14.02 -8.86
C SER A 22 -14.23 -13.40 -7.56
N MET A 23 -12.98 -13.69 -7.20
CA MET A 23 -12.27 -13.01 -6.10
C MET A 23 -11.29 -12.00 -6.69
N ALA A 24 -11.45 -10.72 -6.33
CA ALA A 24 -10.52 -9.66 -6.70
C ALA A 24 -9.55 -9.37 -5.54
N PRO A 25 -8.24 -9.18 -5.81
CA PRO A 25 -7.29 -8.78 -4.79
C PRO A 25 -7.31 -7.26 -4.60
N ALA A 26 -7.82 -6.78 -3.48
CA ALA A 26 -7.56 -5.41 -3.02
C ALA A 26 -6.18 -5.40 -2.35
N MET A 27 -5.30 -4.49 -2.77
CA MET A 27 -3.91 -4.43 -2.34
C MET A 27 -3.57 -3.09 -1.68
N GLU A 28 -2.64 -3.13 -0.74
CA GLU A 28 -1.89 -1.97 -0.27
C GLU A 28 -0.42 -2.27 -0.46
N VAL A 29 0.28 -1.35 -1.11
CA VAL A 29 1.69 -1.49 -1.47
C VAL A 29 2.46 -0.32 -0.91
N MET A 30 3.44 -0.63 -0.06
CA MET A 30 4.39 0.33 0.49
C MET A 30 5.79 -0.09 0.05
N LEU A 31 6.50 0.79 -0.66
CA LEU A 31 7.91 0.59 -0.98
C LEU A 31 8.79 1.26 0.07
N LEU A 32 9.94 0.66 0.38
CA LEU A 32 10.91 1.29 1.26
C LEU A 32 11.67 2.38 0.48
N THR A 33 11.15 3.60 0.53
CA THR A 33 11.85 4.82 0.09
C THR A 33 12.72 5.38 1.21
N PRO A 34 13.68 6.28 0.93
CA PRO A 34 14.45 6.95 1.98
C PRO A 34 13.57 7.64 3.03
N PHE A 35 12.47 8.26 2.58
CA PHE A 35 11.50 8.90 3.47
C PHE A 35 10.76 7.89 4.36
N VAL A 36 10.25 6.80 3.79
CA VAL A 36 9.57 5.74 4.58
C VAL A 36 10.56 5.07 5.56
N SER A 37 11.82 4.87 5.15
CA SER A 37 12.87 4.37 6.04
C SER A 37 13.08 5.30 7.25
N GLU A 38 13.10 6.61 7.03
CA GLU A 38 13.22 7.62 8.09
C GLU A 38 12.01 7.57 9.05
N LEU A 39 10.79 7.51 8.51
CA LEU A 39 9.57 7.38 9.32
C LEU A 39 9.59 6.12 10.19
N ILE A 40 10.03 4.97 9.65
CA ILE A 40 10.19 3.72 10.41
C ILE A 40 11.24 3.87 11.51
N GLN A 41 12.36 4.58 11.26
CA GLN A 41 13.39 4.80 12.28
C GLN A 41 12.90 5.70 13.41
N LYS A 42 12.09 6.72 13.10
CA LYS A 42 11.50 7.63 14.09
C LYS A 42 10.30 7.04 14.82
N GLY A 43 9.70 5.96 14.30
CA GLY A 43 8.47 5.37 14.83
C GLY A 43 7.20 6.14 14.46
N GLU A 44 7.28 7.02 13.45
CA GLU A 44 6.18 7.85 12.95
C GLU A 44 5.30 7.07 11.97
N ILE A 45 4.64 6.02 12.45
CA ILE A 45 3.90 5.07 11.61
C ILE A 45 2.69 5.72 10.93
N ASP A 46 2.04 6.69 11.58
CA ASP A 46 0.85 7.35 11.03
C ASP A 46 1.16 8.11 9.73
N GLU A 47 2.34 8.71 9.64
CA GLU A 47 2.81 9.44 8.45
C GLU A 47 3.09 8.52 7.26
N ILE A 48 3.34 7.23 7.51
CA ILE A 48 3.56 6.23 6.45
C ILE A 48 2.32 6.10 5.58
N LYS A 49 1.11 6.14 6.16
CA LYS A 49 -0.13 6.08 5.38
C LYS A 49 -0.25 7.27 4.43
N THR A 50 0.10 8.47 4.90
CA THR A 50 0.15 9.69 4.08
C THR A 50 1.20 9.57 2.98
N ALA A 51 2.37 8.99 3.29
CA ALA A 51 3.43 8.75 2.32
C ALA A 51 2.95 7.83 1.18
N ILE A 52 2.33 6.69 1.52
CA ILE A 52 1.77 5.75 0.54
C ILE A 52 0.75 6.44 -0.36
N ALA A 53 -0.20 7.18 0.23
CA ALA A 53 -1.27 7.84 -0.52
C ALA A 53 -0.76 8.88 -1.54
N ARG A 54 0.35 9.56 -1.23
CA ARG A 54 0.95 10.58 -2.10
C ARG A 54 1.83 9.98 -3.21
N SER A 55 2.25 8.73 -3.09
CA SER A 55 3.26 8.12 -3.97
C SER A 55 2.67 7.17 -5.02
N GLY A 56 1.46 7.45 -5.51
CA GLY A 56 0.78 6.65 -6.55
C GLY A 56 1.63 6.36 -7.79
N GLU A 57 2.46 7.32 -8.22
CA GLU A 57 3.34 7.16 -9.40
C GLU A 57 4.50 6.17 -9.20
N GLN A 58 4.85 5.84 -7.96
CA GLN A 58 5.96 4.92 -7.65
C GLN A 58 5.50 3.47 -7.47
N GLY A 59 4.26 3.14 -7.85
CA GLY A 59 3.69 1.80 -7.65
C GLY A 59 3.31 1.51 -6.19
N MET A 60 3.18 2.56 -5.37
CA MET A 60 2.56 2.48 -4.05
C MET A 60 1.07 2.78 -4.15
N CYS A 61 0.27 2.13 -3.33
CA CYS A 61 -1.16 2.40 -3.25
C CYS A 61 -1.68 2.06 -1.86
N THR A 62 -2.66 2.83 -1.38
CA THR A 62 -3.41 2.47 -0.19
C THR A 62 -4.50 1.46 -0.53
N PHE A 63 -5.01 0.76 0.49
CA PHE A 63 -6.19 -0.08 0.32
C PHE A 63 -7.38 0.69 -0.28
N ASP A 64 -7.61 1.94 0.16
CA ASP A 64 -8.74 2.74 -0.31
C ASP A 64 -8.60 3.08 -1.79
N GLN A 65 -7.37 3.38 -2.26
CA GLN A 65 -7.08 3.61 -3.67
C GLN A 65 -7.29 2.33 -4.50
N SER A 66 -6.76 1.19 -4.04
CA SER A 66 -6.95 -0.09 -4.74
C SER A 66 -8.44 -0.49 -4.81
N LEU A 67 -9.20 -0.28 -3.73
CA LEU A 67 -10.64 -0.53 -3.73
C LEU A 67 -11.39 0.40 -4.69
N PHE A 68 -11.00 1.68 -4.73
CA PHE A 68 -11.58 2.64 -5.66
C PHE A 68 -11.31 2.24 -7.11
N GLU A 69 -10.08 1.85 -7.44
CA GLU A 69 -9.73 1.34 -8.77
C GLU A 69 -10.54 0.08 -9.14
N LEU A 70 -10.67 -0.89 -8.23
CA LEU A 70 -11.47 -2.10 -8.47
C LEU A 70 -12.94 -1.75 -8.75
N TYR A 71 -13.47 -0.78 -8.01
CA TYR A 71 -14.81 -0.25 -8.21
C TYR A 71 -14.98 0.41 -9.59
N GLU A 72 -14.05 1.30 -9.98
CA GLU A 72 -14.10 1.97 -11.30
C GLU A 72 -13.98 0.99 -12.47
N HIS A 73 -13.20 -0.09 -12.32
CA HIS A 73 -13.06 -1.13 -13.33
C HIS A 73 -14.22 -2.15 -13.35
N GLY A 74 -15.18 -2.03 -12.43
CA GLY A 74 -16.32 -2.94 -12.33
C GLY A 74 -15.88 -4.39 -12.10
N THR A 75 -14.88 -4.56 -11.23
CA THR A 75 -14.37 -5.87 -10.84
C THR A 75 -15.07 -6.33 -9.59
#